data_AF-A0A1F9CFF4-F1
#
_entry.id   AF-A0A1F9CFF4-F1
#
_cell.length_a   1.000
_cell.length_b   1.000
_cell.length_c   1.000
_cell.angle_alpha   90.00
_cell.angle_beta   90.00
_cell.angle_gamma   90.00
#
_symmetry.space_group_name_H-M   'P 1'
#
loop_
_entity.id
_entity.type
_entity.pdbx_description
1 polymer ?
#
loop_
_entity_poly.entity_id
_entity_poly.type
_entity_poly.pdbx_seq_one_letter_code
_entity_poly.pdbx_strand_id
1 'polypeptide(L)'
;MKEKERGLFESLFDISFRTLVTPRVIKVLYALSIVAAGFISIVLIIEGFSESVGKGILSLFFVAPLVFLILVISTRIVYELAIVVFRISDHTADIARNTAEIARQGGTPPEDPPAG
;
A
#
# COMPACT_ATOMS: atom_id res chain seq x y z
N MET A 1 -14.16 4.69 28.76
CA MET A 1 -12.71 4.92 28.54
C MET A 1 -12.53 5.31 27.09
N LYS A 2 -11.95 6.48 26.79
CA LYS A 2 -11.65 6.86 25.40
C LYS A 2 -10.56 5.92 24.90
N GLU A 3 -10.84 5.10 23.88
CA GLU A 3 -9.79 4.38 23.15
C GLU A 3 -8.80 5.42 22.63
N LYS A 4 -7.59 5.40 23.18
CA LYS A 4 -6.48 6.19 22.67
C LYS A 4 -6.11 5.52 21.36
N GLU A 5 -6.34 6.20 20.23
CA GLU A 5 -5.90 5.73 18.93
C GLU A 5 -4.43 5.29 19.04
N ARG A 6 -4.17 4.00 18.82
CA ARG A 6 -2.81 3.45 18.93
C ARG A 6 -1.93 4.19 17.93
N GLY A 7 -0.80 4.71 18.39
CA GLY A 7 0.09 5.49 17.53
C GLY A 7 0.59 4.65 16.35
N LEU A 8 0.89 5.30 15.21
CA LEU A 8 1.41 4.63 14.00
C LEU A 8 2.60 3.70 14.30
N PHE A 9 3.51 4.11 15.18
CA PHE A 9 4.63 3.28 15.63
C PHE A 9 4.18 2.05 16.42
N GLU A 10 3.25 2.19 17.36
CA GLU A 10 2.74 1.07 18.14
C GLU A 10 1.99 0.06 17.26
N SER A 11 1.27 0.55 16.24
CA SER A 11 0.57 -0.27 15.27
C SER A 11 1.52 -0.99 14.30
N LEU A 12 2.64 -0.38 13.91
CA LEU A 12 3.65 -0.99 13.04
C LEU A 12 4.36 -2.20 13.67
N PHE A 13 4.50 -2.22 14.99
CA PHE A 13 5.07 -3.34 15.74
C PHE A 13 4.00 -4.26 16.34
N ASP A 14 2.74 -4.16 15.90
CA ASP A 14 1.67 -5.05 16.35
C ASP A 14 1.80 -6.43 15.68
N ILE A 15 2.53 -7.34 16.34
CA ILE A 15 2.73 -8.74 15.92
C ILE A 15 1.39 -9.51 15.83
N SER A 16 0.32 -9.01 16.45
CA SER A 16 -1.01 -9.62 16.42
C SER A 16 -1.79 -9.37 15.12
N PHE A 17 -1.40 -8.40 14.28
CA PHE A 17 -2.09 -8.01 13.03
C PHE A 17 -3.62 -7.86 13.13
N ARG A 18 -4.17 -7.55 14.32
CA ARG A 18 -5.63 -7.40 14.52
C ARG A 18 -6.21 -6.23 13.74
N THR A 19 -5.38 -5.27 13.36
CA THR A 19 -5.75 -4.13 12.52
C THR A 19 -4.79 -4.03 11.36
N LEU A 20 -5.31 -4.06 10.13
CA LEU A 20 -4.51 -3.94 8.92
C LEU A 20 -3.99 -2.51 8.79
N VAL A 21 -2.74 -2.29 9.18
CA VAL A 21 -2.08 -0.97 9.16
C VAL A 21 -1.54 -0.60 7.79
N THR A 22 -1.41 -1.59 6.91
CA THR A 22 -0.77 -1.49 5.59
C THR A 22 -1.25 -0.27 4.78
N PRO A 23 -2.56 0.01 4.63
CA PRO A 23 -3.02 1.17 3.87
C PRO A 23 -2.55 2.52 4.45
N ARG A 24 -2.36 2.59 5.77
CA ARG A 24 -1.93 3.82 6.46
C ARG A 24 -0.44 4.10 6.29
N VAL A 25 0.39 3.05 6.26
CA VAL A 25 1.86 3.17 6.33
C VAL A 25 2.55 3.01 4.98
N ILE A 26 1.84 2.58 3.94
CA ILE A 26 2.44 2.25 2.65
C ILE A 26 3.19 3.41 1.99
N LYS A 27 2.77 4.66 2.23
CA LYS A 27 3.49 5.86 1.76
C LYS A 27 4.89 5.95 2.38
N VAL A 28 5.00 5.66 3.67
CA VAL A 28 6.28 5.65 4.40
C VAL A 28 7.14 4.49 3.91
N LEU A 29 6.56 3.30 3.74
CA LEU A 29 7.28 2.14 3.20
C LEU A 29 7.83 2.42 1.80
N TYR A 30 7.04 3.05 0.91
CA TYR A 30 7.51 3.43 -0.42
C TYR A 30 8.67 4.42 -0.40
N ALA A 31 8.61 5.44 0.47
CA ALA A 31 9.73 6.36 0.65
C ALA A 31 10.99 5.64 1.13
N LEU A 32 10.86 4.73 2.11
CA LEU A 32 11.98 3.91 2.59
C LEU A 32 12.55 3.01 1.50
N SER A 33 11.71 2.41 0.66
CA SER A 33 12.17 1.58 -0.46
C SER A 33 12.94 2.39 -1.51
N ILE A 34 12.54 3.63 -1.81
CA ILE A 34 13.29 4.51 -2.70
C ILE A 34 14.67 4.83 -2.11
N VAL A 35 14.73 5.14 -0.81
CA VAL A 35 16.00 5.40 -0.13
C VAL A 35 16.90 4.16 -0.15
N ALA A 36 16.34 2.97 0.12
CA ALA A 36 17.06 1.71 0.05
C ALA A 36 17.59 1.42 -1.35
N ALA A 37 16.78 1.64 -2.39
CA ALA A 37 17.21 1.50 -3.79
C ALA A 37 18.37 2.46 -4.12
N GLY A 38 18.32 3.70 -3.62
CA GLY A 38 19.41 4.67 -3.77
C GLY A 38 20.71 4.20 -3.09
N PHE A 39 20.61 3.62 -1.89
CA PHE A 39 21.75 3.03 -1.20
C PHE A 39 22.37 1.87 -1.99
N ILE A 40 21.55 0.95 -2.51
CA ILE A 40 22.01 -0.15 -3.35
C ILE A 40 22.75 0.38 -4.58
N SER A 41 22.21 1.41 -5.25
CA SER A 41 22.86 2.04 -6.39
C SER A 41 24.21 2.66 -6.04
N ILE A 42 24.35 3.32 -4.88
CA ILE A 42 25.63 3.88 -4.43
C ILE A 42 26.66 2.77 -4.21
N VAL A 43 26.27 1.66 -3.57
CA VAL A 43 27.15 0.50 -3.35
C VAL A 43 27.65 -0.07 -4.67
N LEU A 44 26.75 -0.27 -5.66
CA LEU A 44 27.12 -0.77 -6.98
C LEU A 44 28.10 0.15 -7.72
N ILE A 45 27.97 1.47 -7.54
CA ILE A 45 28.90 2.44 -8.13
C ILE A 45 30.29 2.29 -7.49
N ILE A 46 30.35 2.25 -6.16
CA ILE A 46 31.60 2.10 -5.40
C ILE A 46 32.31 0.79 -5.77
N GLU A 47 31.57 -0.32 -5.81
CA GLU A 47 32.09 -1.62 -6.22
C GLU A 47 32.65 -1.57 -7.64
N GLY A 48 31.92 -0.95 -8.59
CA GLY A 48 32.40 -0.78 -9.95
C GLY A 48 33.73 -0.03 -10.05
N PHE A 49 33.87 1.09 -9.31
CA PHE A 49 35.12 1.86 -9.28
C PHE A 49 36.25 1.15 -8.52
N SER A 50 35.93 0.28 -7.55
CA SER A 50 36.93 -0.51 -6.83
C SER A 50 37.61 -1.55 -7.72
N GLU A 51 36.92 -2.03 -8.76
CA GLU A 51 37.48 -2.99 -9.71
C GLU A 51 38.26 -2.32 -10.85
N SER A 52 37.71 -1.27 -11.47
CA SER A 52 38.42 -0.47 -12.48
C SER A 52 37.66 0.81 -12.85
N VAL A 53 38.34 1.80 -13.42
CA VAL A 53 37.71 3.03 -13.92
C VAL A 53 36.61 2.75 -14.95
N GLY A 54 36.85 1.81 -15.89
CA GLY A 54 35.87 1.46 -16.93
C GLY A 54 34.59 0.83 -16.34
N LYS A 55 34.73 -0.09 -15.38
CA LYS A 55 33.59 -0.68 -14.67
C LYS A 55 32.85 0.35 -13.82
N GLY A 56 33.56 1.27 -13.18
CA GLY A 56 32.97 2.38 -12.43
C GLY A 56 32.09 3.28 -13.30
N ILE A 57 32.58 3.68 -14.48
CA ILE A 57 31.80 4.47 -15.45
C ILE A 57 30.57 3.70 -15.96
N LEU A 58 30.74 2.42 -16.31
CA LEU A 58 29.61 1.57 -16.72
C LEU A 58 28.56 1.46 -15.60
N SER A 59 29.01 1.28 -14.35
CA SER A 59 28.13 1.19 -13.19
C SER A 59 27.37 2.49 -12.95
N LEU A 60 28.07 3.63 -12.98
CA LEU A 60 27.51 4.96 -12.74
C LEU A 60 26.43 5.38 -13.74
N PHE A 61 26.67 5.16 -15.04
CA PHE A 61 25.78 5.66 -16.09
C PHE A 61 24.71 4.66 -16.53
N PHE A 62 24.95 3.35 -16.36
CA PHE A 62 24.05 2.33 -16.89
C PHE A 62 23.52 1.40 -15.80
N VAL A 63 24.41 0.73 -15.06
CA VAL A 63 23.97 -0.33 -14.13
C VAL A 63 23.17 0.24 -12.97
N ALA A 64 23.74 1.19 -12.23
CA ALA A 64 23.12 1.74 -11.03
C ALA A 64 21.79 2.49 -11.31
N PRO A 65 21.67 3.31 -12.38
CA PRO A 65 20.39 3.91 -12.77
C PRO A 65 19.35 2.86 -13.19
N LEU A 66 19.75 1.84 -13.95
CA LEU A 66 18.84 0.78 -14.40
C LEU A 66 18.32 -0.04 -13.21
N VAL A 67 19.22 -0.46 -12.31
CA VAL A 67 18.85 -1.19 -11.08
C VAL A 67 17.94 -0.34 -10.21
N PHE A 68 18.24 0.95 -10.02
CA PHE A 68 17.39 1.87 -9.26
C PHE A 68 15.96 1.91 -9.83
N LEU A 69 15.83 2.14 -11.14
CA LEU A 69 14.54 2.22 -11.81
C LEU A 69 13.76 0.92 -11.68
N ILE A 70 14.41 -0.22 -11.91
CA ILE A 70 13.78 -1.54 -11.75
C ILE A 70 13.25 -1.71 -10.32
N LEU A 71 14.08 -1.47 -9.30
CA LEU A 71 13.67 -1.63 -7.90
C LEU A 71 12.50 -0.71 -7.53
N VAL A 72 12.56 0.57 -7.93
CA VAL A 72 11.49 1.54 -7.63
C VAL A 72 10.19 1.19 -8.35
N ILE A 73 10.25 0.83 -9.63
CA ILE A 73 9.06 0.44 -10.43
C ILE A 73 8.47 -0.86 -9.89
N SER A 74 9.29 -1.89 -9.63
CA SER A 74 8.82 -3.15 -9.07
C SER A 74 8.15 -2.93 -7.71
N THR A 75 8.76 -2.13 -6.83
CA THR A 75 8.15 -1.78 -5.54
C THR A 75 6.84 -1.03 -5.72
N ARG A 76 6.76 -0.12 -6.69
CA ARG A 76 5.55 0.63 -7.01
C ARG A 76 4.40 -0.31 -7.37
N ILE A 77 4.65 -1.26 -8.27
CA ILE A 77 3.65 -2.25 -8.70
C ILE A 77 3.17 -3.09 -7.51
N VAL A 78 4.10 -3.57 -6.68
CA VAL A 78 3.77 -4.38 -5.49
C VAL A 78 2.88 -3.59 -4.51
N TYR A 79 3.21 -2.32 -4.25
CA TYR A 79 2.43 -1.49 -3.34
C TYR A 79 1.09 -1.04 -3.92
N GLU A 80 1.01 -0.82 -5.23
CA GLU A 80 -0.28 -0.60 -5.89
C GLU A 80 -1.19 -1.82 -5.76
N LEU A 81 -0.66 -3.02 -6.03
CA LEU A 81 -1.41 -4.26 -5.85
C LEU A 81 -1.85 -4.45 -4.40
N ALA A 82 -0.97 -4.18 -3.43
CA ALA A 82 -1.30 -4.26 -2.01
C ALA A 82 -2.47 -3.32 -1.65
N ILE A 83 -2.43 -2.05 -2.07
CA ILE A 83 -3.52 -1.08 -1.81
C ILE A 83 -4.82 -1.52 -2.49
N VAL A 84 -4.74 -2.02 -3.74
CA VAL A 84 -5.92 -2.45 -4.49
C VAL A 84 -6.67 -3.54 -3.74
N VAL A 85 -5.97 -4.51 -3.13
CA VAL A 85 -6.61 -5.55 -2.31
C VAL A 85 -7.42 -4.95 -1.15
N PHE A 86 -6.84 -4.01 -0.40
CA PHE A 86 -7.56 -3.35 0.69
C PHE A 86 -8.76 -2.51 0.19
N ARG A 87 -8.61 -1.81 -0.94
CA ARG A 87 -9.71 -1.06 -1.56
C ARG A 87 -10.87 -1.95 -1.98
N ILE A 88 -10.60 -3.16 -2.48
CA ILE A 88 -11.64 -4.13 -2.83
C ILE A 88 -12.43 -4.56 -1.59
N SER A 89 -11.75 -4.76 -0.46
CA SER A 89 -12.41 -5.07 0.82
C SER A 89 -13.35 -3.95 1.25
N ASP A 90 -12.90 -2.70 1.16
CA ASP A 90 -13.72 -1.52 1.50
C ASP A 90 -14.94 -1.39 0.57
N HIS A 91 -14.74 -1.50 -0.75
CA HIS A 91 -15.83 -1.44 -1.72
C HIS A 91 -16.86 -2.57 -1.51
N THR A 92 -16.42 -3.76 -1.13
CA THR A 92 -17.33 -4.89 -0.84
C THR A 92 -18.21 -4.60 0.39
N ALA A 93 -17.63 -3.99 1.43
CA ALA A 93 -18.38 -3.57 2.61
C ALA A 93 -19.44 -2.50 2.28
N ASP A 94 -19.12 -1.58 1.37
CA ASP A 94 -20.05 -0.54 0.93
C ASP A 94 -21.20 -1.10 0.07
N ILE A 95 -20.91 -2.04 -0.83
CA ILE A 95 -21.95 -2.76 -1.59
C ILE A 95 -22.93 -3.44 -0.64
N ALA A 96 -22.44 -4.19 0.36
CA ALA A 96 -23.29 -4.88 1.33
C ALA A 96 -24.19 -3.90 2.13
N ARG A 97 -23.64 -2.75 2.54
CA ARG A 97 -24.41 -1.70 3.23
C ARG A 97 -25.51 -1.12 2.35
N ASN A 98 -25.20 -0.76 1.11
CA ASN A 98 -26.17 -0.19 0.18
C ASN A 98 -27.29 -1.19 -0.17
N THR A 99 -26.96 -2.47 -0.36
CA THR A 99 -27.97 -3.53 -0.58
C THR A 99 -28.92 -3.65 0.62
N ALA A 100 -28.40 -3.58 1.85
CA ALA A 100 -29.23 -3.62 3.06
C ALA A 100 -30.10 -2.37 3.25
N GLU A 101 -29.70 -1.22 2.72
CA GLU A 101 -30.52 0.00 2.70
C GLU A 101 -31.66 -0.08 1.69
N ILE A 102 -31.39 -0.57 0.47
CA ILE A 102 -32.42 -0.78 -0.56
C ILE A 102 -33.48 -1.78 -0.07
N ALA A 103 -33.07 -2.88 0.56
CA ALA A 103 -33.98 -3.86 1.14
C ALA A 103 -34.89 -3.25 2.23
N ARG A 104 -34.39 -2.28 3.00
CA ARG A 104 -35.17 -1.56 4.01
C ARG A 104 -36.14 -0.54 3.40
N GLN A 105 -35.75 0.13 2.31
CA GLN A 105 -36.60 1.13 1.64
C GLN A 105 -37.69 0.51 0.76
N GLY A 106 -37.43 -0.65 0.14
CA GLY A 106 -38.43 -1.39 -0.65
C GLY A 106 -39.50 -2.09 0.19
N GLY A 107 -39.40 -2.06 1.52
CA GLY A 107 -40.35 -2.66 2.45
C GLY A 107 -41.41 -1.69 2.98
N THR A 108 -41.98 -0.81 2.15
CA THR A 108 -43.18 -0.06 2.56
C THR A 108 -44.30 -1.06 2.87
N PRO A 109 -44.90 -1.03 4.08
CA PRO A 109 -46.00 -1.94 4.44
C PRO A 109 -47.14 -1.82 3.42
N PRO A 110 -47.86 -2.92 3.11
CA PRO A 110 -49.06 -2.83 2.27
C PRO A 110 -50.01 -1.79 2.87
N GLU A 111 -50.58 -0.91 2.04
CA GLU A 111 -51.72 -0.10 2.48
C GLU A 111 -52.83 -1.05 2.91
N ASP A 112 -53.32 -0.86 4.14
CA ASP A 112 -54.44 -1.64 4.65
C ASP A 112 -55.62 -1.52 3.67
N PRO A 113 -56.33 -2.63 3.37
CA PRO A 113 -57.46 -2.59 2.46
C PRO A 113 -58.47 -1.52 2.94
N PRO A 114 -59.09 -0.77 2.01
CA PRO A 114 -60.05 0.26 2.40
C PRO A 114 -61.12 -0.37 3.27
N ALA A 115 -61.25 0.15 4.49
CA ALA A 115 -62.32 -0.22 5.40
C ALA A 115 -63.64 0.12 4.70
N GLY A 116 -64.36 -0.93 4.29
CA GLY A 116 -65.69 -0.83 3.70
C GLY A 116 -66.71 -0.26 4.66
#